data_AF-A0A7Y3ZXJ1-F1
#
_entry.id   AF-A0A7Y3ZXJ1-F1
#
_cell.length_a   1.000
_cell.length_b   1.000
_cell.length_c   1.000
_cell.angle_alpha   90.00
_cell.angle_beta   90.00
_cell.angle_gamma   90.00
#
_symmetry.space_group_name_H-M   'P 1'
#
loop_
_entity.id
_entity.type
_entity.pdbx_description
1 polymer ?
#
loop_
_entity_poly.entity_id
_entity_poly.type
_entity_poly.pdbx_seq_one_letter_code
_entity_poly.pdbx_strand_id
1 'polypeptide(L)'
;MNKMLSLLVVTFGLTLSAQSISSPDSNPERAADFKYSNLYQKDPKKGAITAYVSGEKEYSQEELDRLMQYDAVLISIDSFMSQSKDKIKTSITPFRLLNAREKTRIGITFDLHAPKNIQKVEGLNATAATAIDIAKDYSFIDELNIVLNIESIEASPDQYQQFFSKLREDLKKASSHGESSSHAEISLTLAMPKNDPEARALQRLIIQDDTSEEPMTKVYLNPRQFDQPQSTRLHHASLSTSQDLHWSTSESIQSLYDLGFKGQQLQLGFSRHAYLHPPLLDDDEPSNPGAAANKQNIDHEVTRDLYTKILDVKQIEGLRANEKSDYKLITDTEFDVDYLHYTKKDHYLAIETPRTVFQKAQYAKNRELGGLFVQDIDYDNQLLLNAAREGLGYNTKRYFFAMKHVINGCGYSDEPKLCNSLHIGPHSVAITEPKTAEQFLDDLATLPQVIHFDNVMTAKYLYAGFKGGIPTTGEEMGITVALKAFYNTEFTTEQYHKIRELYKYAEYYSEDRKLRNYVASHNTEELSASTFKGLYDIATYNRAVSDVVKESDKPSKPSKGKKNTLENSQFRLLKTKLNNPDDAERQKFLKSKEGKKFQKRFDELNN
;
A
#
# COMPACT_ATOMS: atom_id res chain seq x y z
N MET A 1 -38.52 33.93 16.65
CA MET A 1 -37.27 33.51 17.31
C MET A 1 -36.75 32.14 16.85
N ASN A 2 -37.58 31.14 16.53
CA ASN A 2 -37.09 29.80 16.14
C ASN A 2 -36.41 29.65 14.76
N LYS A 3 -36.46 30.64 13.86
CA LYS A 3 -35.76 30.58 12.56
C LYS A 3 -34.32 31.11 12.59
N MET A 4 -33.92 31.84 13.63
CA MET A 4 -32.54 32.33 13.78
C MET A 4 -31.62 31.30 14.44
N LEU A 5 -32.17 30.38 15.24
CA LEU A 5 -31.38 29.37 15.95
C LEU A 5 -30.88 28.25 15.01
N SER A 6 -31.66 27.89 13.98
CA SER A 6 -31.24 26.89 12.99
C SER A 6 -30.14 27.39 12.05
N LEU A 7 -30.02 28.70 11.84
CA LEU A 7 -28.97 29.27 10.98
C LEU A 7 -27.60 29.30 11.70
N LEU A 8 -27.60 29.45 13.02
CA LEU A 8 -26.40 29.47 13.87
C LEU A 8 -25.79 28.07 14.08
N VAL A 9 -26.61 27.01 14.09
CA VAL A 9 -26.13 25.62 14.16
C VAL A 9 -25.52 25.16 12.83
N VAL A 10 -26.02 25.65 11.70
CA VAL A 10 -25.44 25.35 10.38
C VAL A 10 -24.14 26.14 10.13
N THR A 11 -23.99 27.34 10.68
CA THR A 11 -22.75 28.13 10.54
C THR A 11 -21.62 27.69 11.47
N PHE A 12 -21.91 27.15 12.66
CA PHE A 12 -20.88 26.55 13.53
C PHE A 12 -20.57 25.08 13.19
N GLY A 13 -21.51 24.33 12.59
CA GLY A 13 -21.27 22.96 12.14
C GLY A 13 -20.37 22.84 10.91
N LEU A 14 -20.26 23.90 10.10
CA LEU A 14 -19.47 23.91 8.86
C LEU A 14 -18.05 24.46 9.02
N THR A 15 -17.69 25.04 10.17
CA THR A 15 -16.34 25.59 10.40
C THR A 15 -15.38 24.59 11.08
N LEU A 16 -15.87 23.44 11.54
CA LEU A 16 -15.04 22.40 12.18
C LEU A 16 -14.72 21.18 11.30
N SER A 17 -15.34 21.05 10.13
CA SER A 17 -15.07 19.95 9.18
C SER A 17 -14.20 20.34 7.98
N ALA A 18 -13.66 21.58 7.98
CA ALA A 18 -12.80 22.10 6.94
C ALA A 18 -11.50 22.69 7.52
N GLN A 19 -10.85 21.96 8.43
CA GLN A 19 -9.38 22.04 8.45
C GLN A 19 -8.90 21.25 7.25
N SER A 20 -8.76 22.00 6.16
CA SER A 20 -8.04 21.64 4.95
C SER A 20 -6.83 20.79 5.28
N ILE A 21 -6.75 19.60 4.68
CA ILE A 21 -5.47 18.99 4.32
C ILE A 21 -4.66 20.12 3.68
N SER A 22 -3.58 20.54 4.31
CA SER A 22 -2.67 21.52 3.74
C SER A 22 -2.33 21.06 2.33
N SER A 23 -2.48 21.96 1.36
CA SER A 23 -1.94 21.75 0.02
C SER A 23 -0.51 21.20 0.18
N PRO A 24 -0.15 20.08 -0.48
CA PRO A 24 1.16 19.49 -0.30
C PRO A 24 2.21 20.57 -0.55
N ASP A 25 3.03 20.79 0.45
CA ASP A 25 4.16 21.71 0.39
C ASP A 25 4.98 21.33 -0.85
N SER A 26 5.38 22.32 -1.65
CA SER A 26 5.93 22.14 -3.00
C SER A 26 7.34 21.54 -3.04
N ASN A 27 7.69 20.67 -2.08
CA ASN A 27 8.90 19.88 -2.11
C ASN A 27 8.68 18.65 -3.01
N PRO A 28 9.29 18.57 -4.21
CA PRO A 28 9.09 17.46 -5.14
C PRO A 28 9.52 16.09 -4.58
N GLU A 29 10.41 16.04 -3.58
CA GLU A 29 10.71 14.78 -2.87
C GLU A 29 9.53 14.29 -2.02
N ARG A 30 8.70 15.19 -1.47
CA ARG A 30 7.53 14.86 -0.63
C ARG A 30 6.26 14.52 -1.42
N ALA A 31 6.12 15.01 -2.65
CA ALA A 31 4.99 14.66 -3.51
C ALA A 31 5.05 13.19 -4.00
N ALA A 32 6.25 12.60 -4.04
CA ALA A 32 6.45 11.19 -4.38
C ALA A 32 5.86 10.23 -3.33
N ASP A 33 5.77 10.67 -2.08
CA ASP A 33 5.38 9.81 -0.96
C ASP A 33 3.89 9.44 -0.92
N PHE A 34 3.01 10.28 -1.47
CA PHE A 34 1.56 9.99 -1.54
C PHE A 34 1.16 9.28 -2.85
N LYS A 35 2.14 8.97 -3.71
CA LYS A 35 1.88 8.41 -5.05
C LYS A 35 1.08 7.12 -4.99
N TYR A 36 1.26 6.29 -3.96
CA TYR A 36 0.58 5.01 -3.83
C TYR A 36 -0.47 4.98 -2.71
N SER A 37 -0.96 6.13 -2.25
CA SER A 37 -1.85 6.20 -1.09
C SER A 37 -3.33 5.89 -1.39
N ASN A 38 -3.63 4.70 -1.93
CA ASN A 38 -5.02 4.29 -2.16
C ASN A 38 -5.81 4.27 -0.84
N LEU A 39 -7.05 4.75 -0.89
CA LEU A 39 -7.94 4.71 0.28
C LEU A 39 -8.87 3.52 0.16
N TYR A 40 -8.87 2.65 1.16
CA TYR A 40 -9.74 1.47 1.22
C TYR A 40 -10.84 1.64 2.26
N GLN A 41 -11.97 0.97 2.03
CA GLN A 41 -13.01 0.85 3.03
C GLN A 41 -12.60 -0.19 4.07
N LYS A 42 -12.32 0.25 5.30
CA LYS A 42 -12.15 -0.65 6.44
C LYS A 42 -13.37 -1.56 6.56
N ASP A 43 -13.11 -2.86 6.72
CA ASP A 43 -14.12 -3.90 6.77
C ASP A 43 -13.71 -4.91 7.86
N PRO A 44 -14.37 -4.92 9.03
CA PRO A 44 -13.99 -5.77 10.16
C PRO A 44 -14.22 -7.26 9.87
N LYS A 45 -14.86 -7.63 8.75
CA LYS A 45 -15.02 -9.03 8.33
C LYS A 45 -13.82 -9.56 7.55
N LYS A 46 -12.87 -8.69 7.18
CA LYS A 46 -11.63 -9.06 6.49
C LYS A 46 -10.48 -9.10 7.50
N GLY A 47 -9.43 -9.84 7.15
CA GLY A 47 -8.20 -9.84 7.95
C GLY A 47 -7.67 -8.42 8.13
N ALA A 48 -7.19 -8.10 9.32
CA ALA A 48 -6.64 -6.79 9.66
C ALA A 48 -5.26 -6.59 9.00
N ILE A 49 -4.84 -5.34 8.81
CA ILE A 49 -3.44 -5.01 8.51
C ILE A 49 -2.86 -4.17 9.64
N THR A 50 -1.85 -4.71 10.30
CA THR A 50 -1.20 -4.09 11.47
C THR A 50 0.18 -3.53 11.12
N ALA A 51 0.48 -2.31 11.55
CA ALA A 51 1.80 -1.69 11.41
C ALA A 51 2.57 -1.69 12.74
N TYR A 52 3.86 -2.04 12.70
CA TYR A 52 4.79 -1.79 13.79
C TYR A 52 5.51 -0.47 13.59
N VAL A 53 5.62 0.29 14.68
CA VAL A 53 6.25 1.61 14.72
C VAL A 53 7.16 1.72 15.94
N SER A 54 8.31 2.35 15.79
CA SER A 54 9.16 2.69 16.93
C SER A 54 8.51 3.81 17.75
N GLY A 55 8.40 3.65 19.06
CA GLY A 55 7.97 4.74 19.94
C GLY A 55 9.03 5.84 20.14
N GLU A 56 10.29 5.57 19.81
CA GLU A 56 11.40 6.56 19.90
C GLU A 56 11.32 7.64 18.84
N LYS A 57 10.69 7.32 17.72
CA LYS A 57 10.56 8.22 16.60
C LYS A 57 9.51 9.28 16.90
N GLU A 58 9.86 10.54 16.66
CA GLU A 58 8.88 11.60 16.57
C GLU A 58 8.20 11.54 15.20
N TYR A 59 6.88 11.33 15.20
CA TYR A 59 6.09 11.28 13.97
C TYR A 59 5.55 12.65 13.64
N SER A 60 5.78 13.09 12.40
CA SER A 60 5.07 14.23 11.83
C SER A 60 3.57 13.92 11.72
N GLN A 61 2.74 14.97 11.62
CA GLN A 61 1.30 14.79 11.40
C GLN A 61 1.01 13.99 10.13
N GLU A 62 1.81 14.19 9.07
CA GLU A 62 1.67 13.46 7.80
C GLU A 62 1.94 11.95 7.97
N GLU A 63 2.96 11.57 8.74
CA GLU A 63 3.25 10.16 9.02
C GLU A 63 2.15 9.52 9.89
N LEU A 64 1.61 10.27 10.87
CA LEU A 64 0.44 9.85 11.63
C LEU A 64 -0.78 9.65 10.72
N ASP A 65 -1.03 10.56 9.78
CA ASP A 65 -2.13 10.44 8.83
C ASP A 65 -1.96 9.21 7.90
N ARG A 66 -0.72 8.81 7.57
CA ARG A 66 -0.45 7.55 6.85
C ARG A 66 -0.81 6.33 7.70
N LEU A 67 -0.49 6.35 8.99
CA LEU A 67 -0.81 5.28 9.92
C LEU A 67 -2.31 5.03 10.07
N MET A 68 -3.16 6.03 9.81
CA MET A 68 -4.62 5.90 9.84
C MET A 68 -5.16 4.87 8.83
N GLN A 69 -4.39 4.56 7.78
CA GLN A 69 -4.75 3.58 6.76
C GLN A 69 -4.58 2.13 7.21
N TYR A 70 -3.88 1.90 8.33
CA TYR A 70 -3.79 0.59 8.97
C TYR A 70 -5.01 0.36 9.89
N ASP A 71 -5.35 -0.92 10.09
CA ASP A 71 -6.42 -1.29 11.01
C ASP A 71 -5.95 -1.27 12.46
N ALA A 72 -4.67 -1.58 12.67
CA ALA A 72 -4.00 -1.49 13.97
C ALA A 72 -2.58 -0.95 13.85
N VAL A 73 -2.10 -0.33 14.92
CA VAL A 73 -0.72 0.16 15.06
C VAL A 73 -0.15 -0.32 16.39
N LEU A 74 0.99 -1.00 16.35
CA LEU A 74 1.72 -1.50 17.51
C LEU A 74 2.98 -0.66 17.73
N ILE A 75 3.03 0.04 18.87
CA ILE A 75 4.08 1.00 19.20
C ILE A 75 5.13 0.30 20.07
N SER A 76 6.36 0.17 19.59
CA SER A 76 7.46 -0.38 20.40
C SER A 76 7.81 0.58 21.53
N ILE A 77 7.79 0.04 22.75
CA ILE A 77 8.12 0.76 23.96
C ILE A 77 9.44 0.30 24.61
N ASP A 78 10.21 -0.54 23.92
CA ASP A 78 11.40 -1.21 24.46
C ASP A 78 12.41 -0.27 25.10
N SER A 79 12.71 0.81 24.38
CA SER A 79 13.62 1.84 24.84
C SER A 79 13.09 2.64 26.03
N PHE A 80 11.78 2.66 26.25
CA PHE A 80 11.15 3.43 27.31
C PHE A 80 10.88 2.65 28.59
N MET A 81 11.03 1.33 28.58
CA MET A 81 10.78 0.49 29.75
C MET A 81 11.64 0.88 30.97
N SER A 82 12.76 1.59 30.75
CA SER A 82 13.62 2.13 31.80
C SER A 82 13.54 3.67 31.98
N GLN A 83 12.68 4.35 31.21
CA GLN A 83 12.57 5.81 31.19
C GLN A 83 11.46 6.33 32.11
N SER A 84 11.41 7.65 32.30
CA SER A 84 10.35 8.28 33.12
C SER A 84 8.98 8.21 32.44
N LYS A 85 7.92 8.15 33.25
CA LYS A 85 6.52 8.16 32.77
C LYS A 85 6.21 9.34 31.83
N ASP A 86 6.85 10.49 32.03
CA ASP A 86 6.65 11.69 31.19
C ASP A 86 7.15 11.51 29.75
N LYS A 87 8.26 10.78 29.55
CA LYS A 87 8.78 10.50 28.21
C LYS A 87 7.86 9.53 27.46
N ILE A 88 7.43 8.47 28.13
CA ILE A 88 6.44 7.51 27.61
C ILE A 88 5.17 8.24 27.18
N LYS A 89 4.67 9.14 28.03
CA LYS A 89 3.50 9.98 27.74
C LYS A 89 3.67 10.76 26.45
N THR A 90 4.81 11.43 26.30
CA THR A 90 5.08 12.29 25.14
C THR A 90 5.14 11.48 23.85
N SER A 91 5.74 10.28 23.87
CA SER A 91 5.83 9.39 22.72
C SER A 91 4.51 8.76 22.30
N ILE A 92 3.64 8.37 23.25
CA ILE A 92 2.41 7.63 22.94
C ILE A 92 1.22 8.59 22.67
N THR A 93 1.19 9.78 23.27
CA THR A 93 0.07 10.73 23.16
C THR A 93 -0.35 11.05 21.71
N PRO A 94 0.56 11.23 20.73
CA PRO A 94 0.19 11.51 19.35
C PRO A 94 -0.73 10.43 18.72
N PHE A 95 -0.55 9.17 19.11
CA PHE A 95 -1.33 8.03 18.58
C PHE A 95 -2.77 8.01 19.06
N ARG A 96 -3.12 8.74 20.13
CA ARG A 96 -4.50 8.89 20.61
C ARG A 96 -5.44 9.41 19.52
N LEU A 97 -4.94 10.28 18.63
CA LEU A 97 -5.73 10.85 17.54
C LEU A 97 -6.10 9.80 16.48
N LEU A 98 -5.24 8.79 16.27
CA LEU A 98 -5.49 7.69 15.33
C LEU A 98 -6.68 6.84 15.79
N ASN A 99 -6.70 6.49 17.08
CA ASN A 99 -7.79 5.74 17.70
C ASN A 99 -9.12 6.52 17.62
N ALA A 100 -9.10 7.81 17.96
CA ALA A 100 -10.30 8.64 18.00
C ALA A 100 -10.94 8.93 16.64
N ARG A 101 -10.13 9.08 15.57
CA ARG A 101 -10.63 9.51 14.25
C ARG A 101 -11.11 8.37 13.37
N GLU A 102 -10.34 7.28 13.29
CA GLU A 102 -10.56 6.24 12.27
C GLU A 102 -10.77 4.84 12.86
N LYS A 103 -10.99 4.77 14.18
CA LYS A 103 -11.10 3.51 14.92
C LYS A 103 -9.92 2.57 14.64
N THR A 104 -8.73 3.13 14.43
CA THR A 104 -7.50 2.36 14.34
C THR A 104 -7.18 1.84 15.73
N ARG A 105 -7.03 0.51 15.87
CA ARG A 105 -6.64 -0.11 17.13
C ARG A 105 -5.20 0.28 17.47
N ILE A 106 -4.93 0.61 18.72
CA ILE A 106 -3.58 0.98 19.16
C ILE A 106 -3.11 -0.04 20.17
N GLY A 107 -1.94 -0.61 19.95
CA GLY A 107 -1.27 -1.44 20.94
C GLY A 107 0.13 -0.92 21.25
N ILE A 108 0.69 -1.44 22.32
CA ILE A 108 2.11 -1.29 22.65
C ILE A 108 2.79 -2.64 22.54
N THR A 109 4.02 -2.65 22.04
CA THR A 109 4.85 -3.85 21.94
C THR A 109 6.09 -3.70 22.80
N PHE A 110 6.47 -4.78 23.48
CA PHE A 110 7.73 -4.85 24.22
C PHE A 110 8.38 -6.22 24.08
N ASP A 111 9.70 -6.19 24.06
CA ASP A 111 10.59 -7.25 23.68
C ASP A 111 11.19 -7.92 24.92
N LEU A 112 11.06 -9.25 24.97
CA LEU A 112 11.69 -10.10 25.98
C LEU A 112 12.75 -11.04 25.36
N HIS A 113 13.15 -10.83 24.09
CA HIS A 113 14.16 -11.59 23.32
C HIS A 113 15.59 -11.53 23.88
N ALA A 114 15.88 -10.75 24.92
CA ALA A 114 17.23 -10.62 25.50
C ALA A 114 17.44 -11.57 26.70
N PRO A 115 18.00 -12.79 26.52
CA PRO A 115 17.91 -13.87 27.50
C PRO A 115 19.00 -13.82 28.57
N LYS A 116 19.88 -12.80 28.56
CA LYS A 116 21.04 -12.83 29.47
C LYS A 116 20.65 -12.81 30.95
N ASN A 117 19.43 -12.36 31.29
CA ASN A 117 19.02 -12.16 32.69
C ASN A 117 17.63 -12.71 33.06
N ILE A 118 16.83 -13.22 32.12
CA ILE A 118 15.45 -13.63 32.43
C ILE A 118 15.33 -15.15 32.43
N GLN A 119 15.89 -15.78 33.46
CA GLN A 119 15.69 -17.21 33.77
C GLN A 119 14.57 -17.44 34.79
N LYS A 120 13.88 -16.37 35.20
CA LYS A 120 12.92 -16.37 36.31
C LYS A 120 11.68 -15.55 35.98
N VAL A 121 10.51 -16.12 36.31
CA VAL A 121 9.19 -15.53 36.08
C VAL A 121 9.06 -14.15 36.75
N GLU A 122 9.71 -13.91 37.88
CA GLU A 122 9.69 -12.60 38.55
C GLU A 122 10.29 -11.48 37.69
N GLY A 123 11.33 -11.79 36.91
CA GLY A 123 11.95 -10.82 35.99
C GLY A 123 11.03 -10.46 34.83
N LEU A 124 10.33 -11.45 34.26
CA LEU A 124 9.32 -11.22 33.20
C LEU A 124 8.17 -10.36 33.73
N ASN A 125 7.68 -10.66 34.93
CA ASN A 125 6.58 -9.93 35.57
C ASN A 125 6.94 -8.46 35.84
N ALA A 126 8.17 -8.17 36.26
CA ALA A 126 8.62 -6.80 36.50
C ALA A 126 8.61 -5.96 35.22
N THR A 127 9.04 -6.53 34.09
CA THR A 127 8.98 -5.85 32.79
C THR A 127 7.52 -5.63 32.37
N ALA A 128 6.67 -6.65 32.46
CA ALA A 128 5.27 -6.52 32.08
C ALA A 128 4.48 -5.52 32.93
N ALA A 129 4.84 -5.34 34.22
CA ALA A 129 4.18 -4.39 35.11
C ALA A 129 4.19 -2.94 34.55
N THR A 130 5.30 -2.50 33.94
CA THR A 130 5.38 -1.18 33.30
C THR A 130 4.41 -1.08 32.12
N ALA A 131 4.28 -2.12 31.29
CA ALA A 131 3.36 -2.13 30.17
C ALA A 131 1.89 -2.11 30.64
N ILE A 132 1.56 -2.83 31.73
CA ILE A 132 0.23 -2.82 32.36
C ILE A 132 -0.09 -1.41 32.89
N ASP A 133 0.87 -0.76 33.57
CA ASP A 133 0.73 0.62 34.06
C ASP A 133 0.42 1.58 32.90
N ILE A 134 1.12 1.45 31.77
CA ILE A 134 0.84 2.25 30.57
C ILE A 134 -0.57 1.98 30.04
N ALA A 135 -0.95 0.72 29.84
CA ALA A 135 -2.29 0.40 29.34
C ALA A 135 -3.42 0.86 30.28
N LYS A 136 -3.15 0.95 31.59
CA LYS A 136 -4.05 1.51 32.59
C LYS A 136 -4.17 3.04 32.48
N ASP A 137 -3.04 3.72 32.32
CA ASP A 137 -2.98 5.18 32.23
C ASP A 137 -3.53 5.72 30.89
N TYR A 138 -3.54 4.89 29.84
CA TYR A 138 -3.99 5.25 28.49
C TYR A 138 -5.10 4.33 27.98
N SER A 139 -6.35 4.76 28.16
CA SER A 139 -7.55 3.99 27.79
C SER A 139 -7.73 3.69 26.30
N PHE A 140 -6.95 4.33 25.42
CA PHE A 140 -6.95 4.05 23.98
C PHE A 140 -5.99 2.93 23.58
N ILE A 141 -5.26 2.33 24.54
CA ILE A 141 -4.44 1.15 24.31
C ILE A 141 -5.33 -0.10 24.36
N ASP A 142 -5.52 -0.71 23.19
CA ASP A 142 -6.37 -1.88 22.93
C ASP A 142 -5.60 -3.20 23.00
N GLU A 143 -4.26 -3.18 23.01
CA GLU A 143 -3.44 -4.38 22.86
C GLU A 143 -2.07 -4.26 23.56
N LEU A 144 -1.70 -5.29 24.33
CA LEU A 144 -0.35 -5.54 24.82
C LEU A 144 0.27 -6.65 23.99
N ASN A 145 1.19 -6.28 23.10
CA ASN A 145 1.94 -7.21 22.30
C ASN A 145 3.30 -7.52 22.96
N ILE A 146 3.67 -8.79 22.96
CA ILE A 146 4.92 -9.28 23.56
C ILE A 146 5.73 -9.93 22.47
N VAL A 147 6.98 -9.49 22.29
CA VAL A 147 7.90 -10.10 21.33
C VAL A 147 8.75 -11.16 22.04
N LEU A 148 8.68 -12.41 21.59
CA LEU A 148 9.37 -13.56 22.18
C LEU A 148 10.16 -14.37 21.15
N ASN A 149 11.23 -14.98 21.64
CA ASN A 149 11.97 -16.00 20.89
C ASN A 149 11.27 -17.36 21.04
N ILE A 150 10.90 -17.99 19.92
CA ILE A 150 10.19 -19.28 19.94
C ILE A 150 11.06 -20.40 20.53
N GLU A 151 12.37 -20.37 20.33
CA GLU A 151 13.30 -21.34 20.91
C GLU A 151 13.37 -21.20 22.44
N SER A 152 13.16 -20.00 22.98
CA SER A 152 13.08 -19.77 24.43
C SER A 152 11.79 -20.31 25.02
N ILE A 153 10.67 -20.20 24.29
CA ILE A 153 9.39 -20.81 24.66
C ILE A 153 9.52 -22.33 24.67
N GLU A 154 10.14 -22.91 23.64
CA GLU A 154 10.41 -24.35 23.54
C GLU A 154 11.28 -24.85 24.68
N ALA A 155 12.32 -24.11 25.06
CA ALA A 155 13.23 -24.48 26.13
C ALA A 155 12.60 -24.40 27.53
N SER A 156 11.56 -23.60 27.74
CA SER A 156 10.98 -23.34 29.07
C SER A 156 9.46 -23.06 29.05
N PRO A 157 8.64 -23.96 28.47
CA PRO A 157 7.22 -23.70 28.21
C PRO A 157 6.43 -23.42 29.49
N ASP A 158 6.72 -24.12 30.58
CA ASP A 158 6.02 -23.98 31.86
C ASP A 158 6.26 -22.59 32.51
N GLN A 159 7.46 -22.02 32.35
CA GLN A 159 7.77 -20.68 32.86
C GLN A 159 6.97 -19.60 32.12
N TYR A 160 6.91 -19.72 30.79
CA TYR A 160 6.12 -18.80 29.96
C TYR A 160 4.62 -18.97 30.22
N GLN A 161 4.14 -20.19 30.44
CA GLN A 161 2.75 -20.43 30.83
C GLN A 161 2.41 -19.73 32.15
N GLN A 162 3.27 -19.85 33.17
CA GLN A 162 3.09 -19.15 34.44
C GLN A 162 3.12 -17.63 34.28
N PHE A 163 4.05 -17.11 33.46
CA PHE A 163 4.13 -15.70 33.13
C PHE A 163 2.83 -15.18 32.49
N PHE A 164 2.32 -15.84 31.45
CA PHE A 164 1.08 -15.41 30.79
C PHE A 164 -0.15 -15.52 31.69
N SER A 165 -0.25 -16.56 32.52
CA SER A 165 -1.31 -16.67 33.52
C SER A 165 -1.26 -15.50 34.52
N LYS A 166 -0.07 -15.13 34.98
CA LYS A 166 0.11 -14.01 35.90
C LYS A 166 -0.22 -12.66 35.25
N LEU A 167 0.23 -12.45 34.02
CA LEU A 167 -0.06 -11.26 33.22
C LEU A 167 -1.58 -11.05 33.04
N ARG A 168 -2.32 -12.12 32.72
CA ARG A 168 -3.79 -12.06 32.63
C ARG A 168 -4.44 -11.66 33.95
N GLU A 169 -3.99 -12.25 35.04
CA GLU A 169 -4.49 -11.93 36.39
C GLU A 169 -4.26 -10.45 36.72
N ASP A 170 -3.07 -9.93 36.43
CA ASP A 170 -2.70 -8.55 36.73
C ASP A 170 -3.44 -7.54 35.85
N LEU A 171 -3.64 -7.86 34.57
CA LEU A 171 -4.51 -7.07 33.69
C LEU A 171 -5.95 -7.05 34.19
N LYS A 172 -6.55 -8.19 34.53
CA LYS A 172 -7.92 -8.27 35.08
C LYS A 172 -8.06 -7.42 36.35
N LYS A 173 -7.07 -7.47 37.25
CA LYS A 173 -7.04 -6.63 38.46
C LYS A 173 -6.98 -5.15 38.10
N ALA A 174 -6.12 -4.77 37.17
CA ALA A 174 -5.99 -3.38 36.71
C ALA A 174 -7.30 -2.85 36.12
N SER A 175 -8.04 -3.68 35.36
CA SER A 175 -9.33 -3.33 34.76
C SER A 175 -10.47 -3.19 35.79
N SER A 176 -10.39 -3.89 36.92
CA SER A 176 -11.46 -3.92 37.95
C SER A 176 -11.45 -2.73 38.92
N HIS A 177 -10.37 -1.94 38.97
CA HIS A 177 -10.12 -0.93 40.02
C HIS A 177 -10.23 0.54 39.56
N GLY A 178 -10.94 0.84 38.45
CA GLY A 178 -11.16 2.24 38.02
C GLY A 178 -12.28 2.44 37.01
N GLU A 179 -12.79 3.68 36.90
CA GLU A 179 -13.80 4.12 35.91
C GLU A 179 -13.34 4.02 34.45
N SER A 180 -12.07 3.68 34.22
CA SER A 180 -11.48 3.43 32.91
C SER A 180 -10.91 2.00 32.88
N SER A 181 -11.78 1.03 32.66
CA SER A 181 -11.40 -0.38 32.47
C SER A 181 -10.65 -0.53 31.13
N SER A 182 -9.32 -0.58 31.19
CA SER A 182 -8.50 -1.04 30.06
C SER A 182 -8.92 -2.48 29.73
N HIS A 183 -9.37 -2.72 28.50
CA HIS A 183 -9.70 -4.06 27.96
C HIS A 183 -8.57 -4.57 27.06
N ALA A 184 -7.32 -4.18 27.34
CA ALA A 184 -6.20 -4.51 26.48
C ALA A 184 -6.07 -6.02 26.29
N GLU A 185 -6.12 -6.45 25.03
CA GLU A 185 -5.90 -7.84 24.66
C GLU A 185 -4.41 -8.19 24.78
N ILE A 186 -4.08 -9.45 25.06
CA ILE A 186 -2.69 -9.95 25.03
C ILE A 186 -2.45 -10.62 23.67
N SER A 187 -1.38 -10.19 23.01
CA SER A 187 -0.91 -10.81 21.78
C SER A 187 0.59 -11.11 21.82
N LEU A 188 1.03 -11.99 20.91
CA LEU A 188 2.39 -12.52 20.88
C LEU A 188 2.99 -12.35 19.49
N THR A 189 4.24 -11.91 19.42
CA THR A 189 5.02 -11.80 18.18
C THR A 189 6.25 -12.67 18.28
N LEU A 190 6.45 -13.53 17.29
CA LEU A 190 7.57 -14.48 17.26
C LEU A 190 7.84 -14.97 15.84
N ALA A 191 9.01 -15.57 15.62
CA ALA A 191 9.33 -16.21 14.35
C ALA A 191 8.41 -17.42 14.09
N MET A 192 8.02 -17.65 12.83
CA MET A 192 7.20 -18.82 12.49
C MET A 192 7.82 -20.12 13.01
N PRO A 193 7.04 -21.05 13.57
CA PRO A 193 7.55 -22.39 13.87
C PRO A 193 8.20 -23.02 12.63
N LYS A 194 9.39 -23.60 12.77
CA LYS A 194 10.07 -24.36 11.68
C LYS A 194 9.95 -25.86 11.82
N ASN A 195 9.37 -26.35 12.91
CA ASN A 195 9.23 -27.76 13.20
C ASN A 195 8.11 -28.00 14.23
N ASP A 196 7.77 -29.27 14.38
CA ASP A 196 6.75 -29.77 15.31
C ASP A 196 7.00 -29.39 16.78
N PRO A 197 8.23 -29.52 17.33
CA PRO A 197 8.54 -29.07 18.68
C PRO A 197 8.21 -27.59 18.95
N GLU A 198 8.64 -26.68 18.08
CA GLU A 198 8.35 -25.25 18.19
C GLU A 198 6.84 -24.97 18.15
N ALA A 199 6.13 -25.61 17.22
CA ALA A 199 4.68 -25.45 17.08
C ALA A 199 3.92 -25.96 18.33
N ARG A 200 4.33 -27.11 18.89
CA ARG A 200 3.77 -27.66 20.14
C ARG A 200 4.09 -26.79 21.36
N ALA A 201 5.28 -26.19 21.41
CA ALA A 201 5.64 -25.27 22.48
C ALA A 201 4.71 -24.04 22.47
N LEU A 202 4.42 -23.50 21.29
CA LEU A 202 3.46 -22.42 21.12
C LEU A 202 2.05 -22.84 21.51
N GLN A 203 1.59 -24.02 21.09
CA GLN A 203 0.26 -24.58 21.45
C GLN A 203 0.02 -24.54 22.96
N ARG A 204 1.00 -24.99 23.76
CA ARG A 204 0.90 -25.03 25.24
C ARG A 204 0.69 -23.66 25.89
N LEU A 205 1.16 -22.59 25.26
CA LEU A 205 0.96 -21.23 25.77
C LEU A 205 -0.44 -20.69 25.45
N ILE A 206 -0.98 -21.05 24.30
CA ILE A 206 -2.12 -20.38 23.67
C ILE A 206 -3.42 -21.14 23.94
N ILE A 207 -3.39 -22.46 23.81
CA ILE A 207 -4.55 -23.34 23.95
C ILE A 207 -4.48 -23.98 25.34
N GLN A 208 -5.29 -23.48 26.28
CA GLN A 208 -5.45 -24.06 27.60
C GLN A 208 -6.73 -24.89 27.64
N ASP A 209 -6.68 -26.07 28.30
CA ASP A 209 -7.80 -27.00 28.39
C ASP A 209 -9.03 -26.45 29.16
N ASP A 210 -8.86 -25.33 29.89
CA ASP A 210 -9.91 -24.73 30.71
C ASP A 210 -10.56 -23.50 30.02
N THR A 211 -11.79 -23.70 29.56
CA THR A 211 -12.56 -22.83 28.63
C THR A 211 -13.05 -21.48 29.18
N SER A 212 -12.65 -21.06 30.38
CA SER A 212 -13.24 -19.89 31.05
C SER A 212 -12.49 -18.57 30.87
N GLU A 213 -11.23 -18.59 30.40
CA GLU A 213 -10.45 -17.39 30.08
C GLU A 213 -10.25 -17.29 28.57
N GLU A 214 -10.53 -16.12 27.98
CA GLU A 214 -10.23 -15.92 26.56
C GLU A 214 -8.72 -16.08 26.33
N PRO A 215 -8.31 -17.03 25.47
CA PRO A 215 -6.90 -17.24 25.17
C PRO A 215 -6.30 -16.01 24.50
N MET A 216 -4.97 -15.94 24.39
CA MET A 216 -4.29 -14.92 23.58
C MET A 216 -5.02 -14.75 22.24
N THR A 217 -5.39 -13.51 21.94
CA THR A 217 -6.32 -13.23 20.84
C THR A 217 -5.61 -13.25 19.50
N LYS A 218 -4.30 -12.93 19.48
CA LYS A 218 -3.50 -12.82 18.26
C LYS A 218 -2.07 -13.32 18.43
N VAL A 219 -1.57 -13.92 17.35
CA VAL A 219 -0.19 -14.39 17.18
C VAL A 219 0.35 -13.82 15.87
N TYR A 220 1.29 -12.89 15.98
CA TYR A 220 2.01 -12.29 14.87
C TYR A 220 3.23 -13.16 14.53
N LEU A 221 3.11 -13.87 13.40
CA LEU A 221 4.11 -14.82 12.92
C LEU A 221 5.06 -14.10 11.96
N ASN A 222 6.25 -13.76 12.46
CA ASN A 222 7.32 -13.14 11.69
C ASN A 222 7.89 -14.16 10.69
N PRO A 223 7.99 -13.80 9.39
CA PRO A 223 8.65 -14.64 8.40
C PRO A 223 10.07 -14.94 8.85
N ARG A 224 10.47 -16.20 8.67
CA ARG A 224 11.84 -16.63 8.95
C ARG A 224 12.46 -17.20 7.69
N GLN A 225 13.78 -17.18 7.65
CA GLN A 225 14.52 -18.02 6.75
C GLN A 225 14.34 -19.47 7.21
N PHE A 226 13.71 -20.26 6.36
CA PHE A 226 13.69 -21.70 6.52
C PHE A 226 14.99 -22.27 5.94
N ASP A 227 15.58 -23.28 6.59
CA ASP A 227 16.78 -23.92 6.07
C ASP A 227 16.47 -24.53 4.70
N GLN A 228 17.28 -24.19 3.69
CA GLN A 228 17.10 -24.69 2.32
C GLN A 228 18.46 -25.12 1.77
N PRO A 229 18.96 -26.30 2.16
CA PRO A 229 20.32 -26.74 1.87
C PRO A 229 20.63 -26.91 0.37
N GLN A 230 19.61 -26.98 -0.49
CA GLN A 230 19.79 -27.06 -1.95
C GLN A 230 19.57 -25.73 -2.69
N SER A 231 19.07 -24.68 -2.01
CA SER A 231 18.90 -23.37 -2.65
C SER A 231 20.18 -22.54 -2.51
N THR A 232 20.69 -22.06 -3.64
CA THR A 232 21.77 -21.07 -3.68
C THR A 232 21.26 -19.63 -3.45
N ARG A 233 19.99 -19.47 -3.06
CA ARG A 233 19.32 -18.18 -2.87
C ARG A 233 18.56 -18.16 -1.53
N LEU A 234 18.54 -17.03 -0.80
CA LEU A 234 17.75 -16.93 0.43
C LEU A 234 16.27 -16.77 0.13
N HIS A 235 15.41 -17.56 0.76
CA HIS A 235 13.96 -17.32 0.75
C HIS A 235 13.52 -16.94 2.18
N HIS A 236 13.51 -15.64 2.50
CA HIS A 236 13.26 -15.17 3.88
C HIS A 236 11.77 -15.18 4.29
N ALA A 237 10.87 -15.39 3.32
CA ALA A 237 9.42 -15.30 3.53
C ALA A 237 8.58 -16.09 2.49
N SER A 238 9.09 -17.19 1.93
CA SER A 238 8.36 -17.95 0.89
C SER A 238 7.08 -18.59 1.46
N LEU A 239 6.02 -18.59 0.65
CA LEU A 239 4.75 -19.24 0.99
C LEU A 239 4.84 -20.77 0.88
N SER A 240 5.63 -21.27 -0.06
CA SER A 240 5.82 -22.69 -0.35
C SER A 240 7.31 -23.05 -0.40
N THR A 241 7.60 -24.34 -0.30
CA THR A 241 8.92 -24.95 -0.57
C THR A 241 8.83 -25.84 -1.81
N SER A 242 9.95 -26.00 -2.51
CA SER A 242 10.12 -27.12 -3.44
C SER A 242 10.56 -28.37 -2.67
N GLN A 243 10.34 -29.52 -3.30
CA GLN A 243 10.36 -30.89 -2.76
C GLN A 243 11.29 -31.14 -1.55
N ASP A 244 10.70 -31.78 -0.53
CA ASP A 244 11.32 -32.56 0.55
C ASP A 244 12.42 -31.90 1.42
N LEU A 245 12.01 -31.50 2.64
CA LEU A 245 12.67 -31.70 3.96
C LEU A 245 12.50 -30.53 4.96
N HIS A 246 11.96 -29.38 4.55
CA HIS A 246 11.84 -28.19 5.41
C HIS A 246 10.46 -27.53 5.35
N TRP A 247 10.01 -26.97 6.47
CA TRP A 247 8.75 -26.21 6.53
C TRP A 247 8.88 -24.91 5.74
N SER A 248 7.81 -24.48 5.08
CA SER A 248 7.60 -23.12 4.61
C SER A 248 6.60 -22.39 5.50
N THR A 249 6.25 -21.16 5.13
CA THR A 249 5.12 -20.44 5.75
C THR A 249 3.85 -21.28 5.74
N SER A 250 3.56 -21.99 4.64
CA SER A 250 2.32 -22.77 4.53
C SER A 250 2.33 -24.02 5.42
N GLU A 251 3.43 -24.78 5.49
CA GLU A 251 3.55 -25.92 6.41
C GLU A 251 3.51 -25.47 7.87
N SER A 252 4.13 -24.34 8.21
CA SER A 252 4.08 -23.77 9.56
C SER A 252 2.64 -23.45 9.97
N ILE A 253 1.88 -22.77 9.10
CA ILE A 253 0.46 -22.47 9.34
C ILE A 253 -0.38 -23.74 9.39
N GLN A 254 -0.12 -24.72 8.53
CA GLN A 254 -0.85 -25.99 8.53
C GLN A 254 -0.60 -26.78 9.82
N SER A 255 0.63 -26.83 10.32
CA SER A 255 0.94 -27.48 11.59
C SER A 255 0.22 -26.79 12.76
N LEU A 256 0.17 -25.46 12.77
CA LEU A 256 -0.61 -24.73 13.77
C LEU A 256 -2.11 -25.05 13.68
N TYR A 257 -2.67 -25.20 12.48
CA TYR A 257 -4.06 -25.67 12.33
C TYR A 257 -4.28 -27.06 12.89
N ASP A 258 -3.37 -28.00 12.60
CA ASP A 258 -3.46 -29.38 13.07
C ASP A 258 -3.35 -29.45 14.60
N LEU A 259 -2.70 -28.47 15.23
CA LEU A 259 -2.63 -28.27 16.68
C LEU A 259 -3.82 -27.50 17.27
N GLY A 260 -4.81 -27.12 16.47
CA GLY A 260 -6.08 -26.54 16.93
C GLY A 260 -6.11 -25.01 17.01
N PHE A 261 -5.12 -24.31 16.44
CA PHE A 261 -5.20 -22.85 16.30
C PHE A 261 -6.33 -22.45 15.37
N LYS A 262 -7.05 -21.38 15.70
CA LYS A 262 -8.01 -20.77 14.77
C LYS A 262 -7.30 -19.80 13.85
N GLY A 263 -7.70 -19.78 12.58
CA GLY A 263 -7.08 -18.91 11.58
C GLY A 263 -7.12 -17.46 11.99
N GLN A 264 -8.25 -17.03 12.57
CA GLN A 264 -8.47 -15.65 13.02
C GLN A 264 -7.50 -15.20 14.13
N GLN A 265 -6.81 -16.13 14.81
CA GLN A 265 -5.77 -15.80 15.78
C GLN A 265 -4.41 -15.54 15.11
N LEU A 266 -4.17 -16.06 13.91
CA LEU A 266 -2.87 -16.01 13.26
C LEU A 266 -2.78 -14.78 12.35
N GLN A 267 -1.72 -14.00 12.52
CA GLN A 267 -1.41 -12.80 11.75
C GLN A 267 -0.10 -13.05 11.01
N LEU A 268 -0.10 -12.95 9.68
CA LEU A 268 1.05 -13.32 8.86
C LEU A 268 1.90 -12.09 8.50
N GLY A 269 3.20 -12.14 8.80
CA GLY A 269 4.08 -11.01 8.55
C GLY A 269 4.51 -10.89 7.08
N PHE A 270 4.68 -9.65 6.63
CA PHE A 270 5.44 -9.35 5.43
C PHE A 270 6.51 -8.32 5.70
N SER A 271 7.61 -8.38 4.96
CA SER A 271 8.78 -7.55 5.12
C SER A 271 8.86 -6.46 4.07
N ARG A 272 9.51 -5.36 4.45
CA ARG A 272 9.91 -4.28 3.56
C ARG A 272 11.42 -4.22 3.36
N HIS A 273 12.13 -5.07 4.07
CA HIS A 273 13.58 -5.11 4.07
C HIS A 273 14.11 -5.89 2.88
N ALA A 274 15.25 -5.44 2.38
CA ALA A 274 16.08 -6.22 1.51
C ALA A 274 17.10 -6.99 2.35
N TYR A 275 17.11 -8.31 2.21
CA TYR A 275 17.98 -9.19 2.98
C TYR A 275 19.12 -9.70 2.11
N LEU A 276 20.34 -9.44 2.53
CA LEU A 276 21.54 -9.91 1.85
C LEU A 276 21.70 -11.42 2.03
N HIS A 277 21.84 -12.16 0.92
CA HIS A 277 22.39 -13.51 0.99
C HIS A 277 23.87 -13.42 1.38
N PRO A 278 24.32 -14.03 2.50
CA PRO A 278 25.74 -14.13 2.75
C PRO A 278 26.38 -14.82 1.53
N PRO A 279 27.52 -14.31 1.02
CA PRO A 279 28.23 -15.00 -0.05
C PRO A 279 28.51 -16.44 0.41
N LEU A 280 28.35 -17.40 -0.51
CA LEU A 280 28.89 -18.74 -0.36
C LEU A 280 30.42 -18.60 -0.30
N LEU A 281 30.95 -18.27 0.88
CA LEU A 281 32.37 -18.38 1.15
C LEU A 281 32.62 -19.84 1.48
N ASP A 282 33.40 -20.50 0.63
CA ASP A 282 34.00 -21.79 0.94
C ASP A 282 34.77 -21.67 2.29
N ASP A 283 34.54 -22.64 3.18
CA ASP A 283 35.40 -23.07 4.30
C ASP A 283 35.58 -22.23 5.58
N ASP A 284 34.80 -21.18 5.87
CA ASP A 284 34.82 -20.58 7.22
C ASP A 284 33.66 -21.13 8.09
N GLU A 285 33.99 -22.08 8.97
CA GLU A 285 33.09 -22.51 10.06
C GLU A 285 32.56 -21.29 10.84
N PRO A 286 31.24 -21.10 10.95
CA PRO A 286 30.70 -20.03 11.78
C PRO A 286 30.97 -20.37 13.26
N SER A 287 31.91 -19.64 13.85
CA SER A 287 32.18 -19.66 15.28
C SER A 287 30.92 -19.17 16.01
N ASN A 288 30.21 -20.09 16.67
CA ASN A 288 28.93 -19.97 17.38
C ASN A 288 27.65 -20.23 16.55
N PRO A 289 27.23 -21.50 16.42
CA PRO A 289 25.93 -21.87 15.83
C PRO A 289 24.71 -21.37 16.65
N GLY A 290 24.89 -20.98 17.91
CA GLY A 290 23.80 -20.50 18.78
C GLY A 290 23.41 -19.02 18.62
N ALA A 291 24.17 -18.22 17.87
CA ALA A 291 23.95 -16.77 17.75
C ALA A 291 23.51 -16.31 16.33
N ALA A 292 23.54 -17.21 15.34
CA ALA A 292 23.36 -16.90 13.93
C ALA A 292 21.92 -17.04 13.41
N ALA A 293 21.04 -17.76 14.11
CA ALA A 293 19.73 -18.16 13.58
C ALA A 293 18.69 -17.02 13.42
N ASN A 294 18.95 -15.81 13.95
CA ASN A 294 18.00 -14.68 13.90
C ASN A 294 18.60 -13.33 13.47
N LYS A 295 19.87 -13.26 13.04
CA LYS A 295 20.42 -12.04 12.43
C LYS A 295 20.24 -12.10 10.92
N GLN A 296 19.05 -11.77 10.45
CA GLN A 296 18.85 -11.48 9.04
C GLN A 296 19.68 -10.25 8.67
N ASN A 297 20.59 -10.37 7.71
CA ASN A 297 21.46 -9.27 7.27
C ASN A 297 20.66 -8.28 6.41
N ILE A 298 19.98 -7.32 7.04
CA ILE A 298 19.25 -6.27 6.36
C ILE A 298 20.23 -5.30 5.69
N ASP A 299 20.05 -5.07 4.39
CA ASP A 299 20.70 -3.98 3.68
C ASP A 299 19.83 -2.71 3.80
N HIS A 300 20.17 -1.85 4.76
CA HIS A 300 19.40 -0.64 5.04
C HIS A 300 19.43 0.39 3.89
N GLU A 301 20.50 0.40 3.08
CA GLU A 301 20.60 1.31 1.93
C GLU A 301 19.68 0.85 0.80
N VAL A 302 19.75 -0.44 0.44
CA VAL A 302 18.85 -1.03 -0.55
C VAL A 302 17.40 -0.94 -0.09
N THR A 303 17.12 -1.24 1.18
CA THR A 303 15.77 -1.12 1.76
C THR A 303 15.20 0.28 1.55
N ARG A 304 15.94 1.33 1.93
CA ARG A 304 15.49 2.72 1.82
C ARG A 304 15.24 3.14 0.37
N ASP A 305 16.11 2.70 -0.53
CA ASP A 305 16.12 3.13 -1.93
C ASP A 305 15.33 2.18 -2.86
N LEU A 306 14.72 1.12 -2.30
CA LEU A 306 14.11 0.01 -3.04
C LEU A 306 13.10 0.48 -4.08
N TYR A 307 12.10 1.26 -3.67
CA TYR A 307 11.01 1.71 -4.53
C TYR A 307 11.16 3.16 -5.04
N THR A 308 12.31 3.77 -4.79
CA THR A 308 12.59 5.17 -5.15
C THR A 308 13.72 5.29 -6.16
N LYS A 309 14.75 4.42 -6.09
CA LYS A 309 15.91 4.44 -6.99
C LYS A 309 16.17 3.10 -7.67
N ILE A 310 15.91 1.99 -6.98
CA ILE A 310 16.27 0.65 -7.47
C ILE A 310 15.19 0.05 -8.36
N LEU A 311 13.93 0.17 -7.97
CA LEU A 311 12.78 -0.30 -8.74
C LEU A 311 11.99 0.87 -9.32
N ASP A 312 11.62 0.75 -10.58
CA ASP A 312 10.63 1.60 -11.23
C ASP A 312 9.24 0.98 -11.05
N VAL A 313 8.33 1.75 -10.43
CA VAL A 313 6.93 1.36 -10.25
C VAL A 313 6.06 2.22 -11.16
N LYS A 314 5.46 1.57 -12.16
CA LYS A 314 4.57 2.21 -13.12
C LYS A 314 3.23 1.46 -13.21
N GLN A 315 2.18 2.23 -13.44
CA GLN A 315 0.81 1.71 -13.39
C GLN A 315 0.51 0.71 -14.52
N ILE A 316 1.18 0.84 -15.68
CA ILE A 316 0.95 0.01 -16.86
C ILE A 316 2.09 -0.98 -17.05
N GLU A 317 3.34 -0.50 -16.99
CA GLU A 317 4.50 -1.38 -17.17
C GLU A 317 4.78 -2.26 -15.94
N GLY A 318 4.08 -2.03 -14.82
CA GLY A 318 4.20 -2.82 -13.61
C GLY A 318 5.45 -2.46 -12.79
N LEU A 319 6.03 -3.49 -12.17
CA LEU A 319 7.27 -3.39 -11.41
C LEU A 319 8.45 -3.86 -12.25
N ARG A 320 9.51 -3.06 -12.32
CA ARG A 320 10.76 -3.45 -13.00
C ARG A 320 11.97 -2.84 -12.30
N ALA A 321 13.15 -3.40 -12.54
CA ALA A 321 14.38 -2.74 -12.12
C ALA A 321 14.56 -1.42 -12.87
N ASN A 322 15.04 -0.40 -12.17
CA ASN A 322 15.40 0.88 -12.78
C ASN A 322 16.60 0.67 -13.70
N GLU A 323 16.49 1.12 -14.96
CA GLU A 323 17.52 0.97 -15.99
C GLU A 323 18.85 1.65 -15.61
N LYS A 324 18.82 2.61 -14.67
CA LYS A 324 20.01 3.29 -14.12
C LYS A 324 20.58 2.61 -12.88
N SER A 325 19.88 1.62 -12.33
CA SER A 325 20.38 0.85 -11.19
C SER A 325 21.24 -0.31 -11.69
N ASP A 326 22.18 -0.75 -10.85
CA ASP A 326 23.00 -1.94 -11.12
C ASP A 326 22.27 -3.24 -10.75
N TYR A 327 20.97 -3.17 -10.49
CA TYR A 327 20.15 -4.28 -10.03
C TYR A 327 19.27 -4.83 -11.16
N LYS A 328 18.99 -6.13 -11.09
CA LYS A 328 17.93 -6.79 -11.86
C LYS A 328 16.90 -7.37 -10.91
N LEU A 329 15.62 -7.18 -11.21
CA LEU A 329 14.53 -7.88 -10.54
C LEU A 329 14.42 -9.27 -11.14
N ILE A 330 14.49 -10.32 -10.32
CA ILE A 330 14.39 -11.72 -10.73
C ILE A 330 13.21 -12.35 -10.00
N THR A 331 12.45 -13.18 -10.71
CA THR A 331 11.40 -14.01 -10.11
C THR A 331 11.80 -15.47 -10.19
N ASP A 332 11.89 -16.10 -9.02
CA ASP A 332 12.04 -17.53 -8.87
C ASP A 332 10.64 -18.17 -8.94
N THR A 333 10.39 -18.92 -10.01
CA THR A 333 9.08 -19.55 -10.25
C THR A 333 8.92 -20.92 -9.61
N GLU A 334 9.98 -21.44 -8.99
CA GLU A 334 9.95 -22.69 -8.22
C GLU A 334 9.45 -22.40 -6.80
N PHE A 335 9.98 -21.35 -6.17
CA PHE A 335 9.58 -20.92 -4.82
C PHE A 335 8.56 -19.78 -4.81
N ASP A 336 8.25 -19.24 -5.99
CA ASP A 336 7.32 -18.14 -6.21
C ASP A 336 7.68 -16.85 -5.45
N VAL A 337 8.97 -16.49 -5.45
CA VAL A 337 9.49 -15.31 -4.74
C VAL A 337 10.31 -14.40 -5.65
N ASP A 338 10.58 -13.18 -5.18
CA ASP A 338 11.31 -12.16 -5.93
C ASP A 338 12.64 -11.77 -5.28
N TYR A 339 13.59 -11.39 -6.14
CA TYR A 339 14.97 -11.07 -5.79
C TYR A 339 15.48 -9.82 -6.50
N LEU A 340 16.44 -9.16 -5.86
CA LEU A 340 17.35 -8.25 -6.55
C LEU A 340 18.69 -8.93 -6.79
N HIS A 341 19.13 -8.99 -8.04
CA HIS A 341 20.48 -9.37 -8.40
C HIS A 341 21.33 -8.13 -8.65
N TYR A 342 22.35 -7.92 -7.83
CA TYR A 342 23.34 -6.87 -8.01
C TYR A 342 24.42 -7.32 -8.98
N THR A 343 24.32 -6.83 -10.22
CA THR A 343 25.08 -7.34 -11.36
C THR A 343 26.59 -7.15 -11.26
N LYS A 344 27.07 -6.17 -10.48
CA LYS A 344 28.50 -5.85 -10.36
C LYS A 344 29.29 -6.80 -9.47
N LYS A 345 28.65 -7.42 -8.48
CA LYS A 345 29.30 -8.33 -7.52
C LYS A 345 28.65 -9.71 -7.47
N ASP A 346 27.68 -9.98 -8.34
CA ASP A 346 26.91 -11.23 -8.35
C ASP A 346 26.28 -11.56 -6.98
N HIS A 347 25.73 -10.54 -6.32
CA HIS A 347 25.05 -10.69 -5.03
C HIS A 347 23.54 -10.68 -5.22
N TYR A 348 22.84 -11.45 -4.38
CA TYR A 348 21.38 -11.52 -4.39
C TYR A 348 20.82 -10.98 -3.08
N LEU A 349 19.75 -10.18 -3.19
CA LEU A 349 18.97 -9.74 -2.05
C LEU A 349 17.55 -10.27 -2.17
N ALA A 350 17.10 -10.96 -1.12
CA ALA A 350 15.71 -11.38 -1.00
C ALA A 350 14.85 -10.16 -0.63
N ILE A 351 13.76 -9.96 -1.35
CA ILE A 351 12.81 -8.86 -1.13
C ILE A 351 11.38 -9.38 -1.19
N GLU A 352 10.45 -8.65 -0.59
CA GLU A 352 9.03 -8.81 -0.92
C GLU A 352 8.56 -7.68 -1.83
N THR A 353 7.80 -8.04 -2.85
CA THR A 353 7.23 -7.13 -3.85
C THR A 353 5.72 -7.05 -3.68
N PRO A 354 5.04 -6.11 -4.36
CA PRO A 354 3.58 -6.11 -4.41
C PRO A 354 2.98 -7.44 -4.87
N ARG A 355 3.65 -8.17 -5.76
CA ARG A 355 3.22 -9.51 -6.21
C ARG A 355 3.22 -10.51 -5.04
N THR A 356 4.35 -10.64 -4.34
CA THR A 356 4.48 -11.63 -3.24
C THR A 356 3.61 -11.25 -2.04
N VAL A 357 3.50 -9.96 -1.70
CA VAL A 357 2.60 -9.49 -0.63
C VAL A 357 1.13 -9.72 -0.99
N PHE A 358 0.74 -9.49 -2.25
CA PHE A 358 -0.62 -9.79 -2.71
C PHE A 358 -0.95 -11.29 -2.62
N GLN A 359 -0.03 -12.17 -3.03
CA GLN A 359 -0.19 -13.63 -2.89
C GLN A 359 -0.31 -14.04 -1.42
N LYS A 360 0.54 -13.48 -0.55
CA LYS A 360 0.50 -13.72 0.89
C LYS A 360 -0.82 -13.28 1.50
N ALA A 361 -1.35 -12.15 1.04
CA ALA A 361 -2.66 -11.65 1.42
C ALA A 361 -3.82 -12.54 0.92
N GLN A 362 -3.73 -13.06 -0.30
CA GLN A 362 -4.68 -14.05 -0.80
C GLN A 362 -4.63 -15.35 0.00
N TYR A 363 -3.42 -15.82 0.34
CA TYR A 363 -3.24 -16.97 1.23
C TYR A 363 -3.91 -16.72 2.57
N ALA A 364 -3.66 -15.56 3.19
CA ALA A 364 -4.28 -15.18 4.45
C ALA A 364 -5.81 -15.16 4.37
N LYS A 365 -6.38 -14.58 3.30
CA LYS A 365 -7.82 -14.59 3.04
C LYS A 365 -8.39 -16.01 2.88
N ASN A 366 -7.76 -16.84 2.04
CA ASN A 366 -8.24 -18.17 1.71
C ASN A 366 -8.14 -19.15 2.89
N ARG A 367 -7.18 -18.91 3.79
CA ARG A 367 -7.02 -19.66 5.03
C ARG A 367 -7.76 -19.02 6.20
N GLU A 368 -8.54 -17.96 5.99
CA GLU A 368 -9.26 -17.24 7.05
C GLU A 368 -8.37 -16.77 8.21
N LEU A 369 -7.14 -16.35 7.88
CA LEU A 369 -6.22 -15.79 8.86
C LEU A 369 -6.75 -14.46 9.42
N GLY A 370 -6.32 -14.13 10.63
CA GLY A 370 -6.67 -12.88 11.31
C GLY A 370 -6.21 -11.62 10.58
N GLY A 371 -5.27 -11.76 9.64
CA GLY A 371 -4.74 -10.66 8.86
C GLY A 371 -3.25 -10.77 8.54
N LEU A 372 -2.67 -9.60 8.27
CA LEU A 372 -1.27 -9.40 7.93
C LEU A 372 -0.66 -8.35 8.85
N PHE A 373 0.66 -8.37 8.99
CA PHE A 373 1.36 -7.28 9.66
C PHE A 373 2.70 -6.98 9.00
N VAL A 374 3.24 -5.80 9.29
CA VAL A 374 4.53 -5.35 8.77
C VAL A 374 5.35 -4.71 9.87
N GLN A 375 6.62 -5.08 9.91
CA GLN A 375 7.63 -4.54 10.82
C GLN A 375 8.91 -4.21 10.03
N ASP A 376 9.43 -2.97 10.02
CA ASP A 376 8.85 -1.70 10.49
C ASP A 376 8.33 -0.87 9.30
N ILE A 377 7.47 0.12 9.55
CA ILE A 377 6.90 0.96 8.47
C ILE A 377 7.74 2.20 8.11
N ASP A 378 8.98 2.29 8.58
CA ASP A 378 9.84 3.41 8.19
C ASP A 378 10.01 3.46 6.67
N TYR A 379 9.93 4.68 6.11
CA TYR A 379 9.93 4.92 4.67
C TYR A 379 8.76 4.27 3.91
N ASP A 380 7.61 4.03 4.55
CA ASP A 380 6.43 3.49 3.85
C ASP A 380 5.90 4.44 2.79
N ASN A 381 5.88 3.93 1.57
CA ASN A 381 5.27 4.57 0.41
C ASN A 381 3.87 4.02 0.12
N GLN A 382 3.36 3.08 0.93
CA GLN A 382 2.05 2.44 0.88
C GLN A 382 1.82 1.47 -0.28
N LEU A 383 2.85 1.19 -1.09
CA LEU A 383 2.72 0.26 -2.21
C LEU A 383 2.44 -1.19 -1.73
N LEU A 384 3.15 -1.65 -0.70
CA LEU A 384 2.91 -2.98 -0.13
C LEU A 384 1.60 -3.03 0.68
N LEU A 385 1.22 -1.92 1.33
CA LEU A 385 -0.08 -1.81 1.98
C LEU A 385 -1.23 -1.99 0.96
N ASN A 386 -1.13 -1.38 -0.21
CA ASN A 386 -2.11 -1.58 -1.28
C ASN A 386 -2.19 -3.04 -1.73
N ALA A 387 -1.04 -3.68 -1.96
CA ALA A 387 -0.99 -5.08 -2.34
C ALA A 387 -1.65 -5.99 -1.29
N ALA A 388 -1.38 -5.73 -0.01
CA ALA A 388 -1.99 -6.45 1.10
C ALA A 388 -3.51 -6.23 1.16
N ARG A 389 -3.98 -4.98 1.00
CA ARG A 389 -5.42 -4.65 0.97
C ARG A 389 -6.13 -5.32 -0.20
N GLU A 390 -5.59 -5.23 -1.40
CA GLU A 390 -6.20 -5.84 -2.58
C GLU A 390 -6.22 -7.37 -2.50
N GLY A 391 -5.15 -7.99 -1.98
CA GLY A 391 -5.08 -9.46 -1.82
C GLY A 391 -6.05 -9.99 -0.75
N LEU A 392 -6.25 -9.25 0.34
CA LEU A 392 -7.30 -9.52 1.33
C LEU A 392 -8.71 -9.21 0.79
N GLY A 393 -8.82 -8.58 -0.39
CA GLY A 393 -10.08 -8.29 -1.07
C GLY A 393 -10.79 -7.05 -0.55
N TYR A 394 -10.08 -6.07 0.03
CA TYR A 394 -10.65 -4.79 0.45
C TYR A 394 -11.21 -4.00 -0.75
N ASN A 395 -12.30 -3.27 -0.52
CA ASN A 395 -12.87 -2.39 -1.55
C ASN A 395 -12.18 -1.04 -1.49
N THR A 396 -11.68 -0.56 -2.63
CA THR A 396 -11.07 0.76 -2.74
C THR A 396 -12.16 1.84 -2.75
N LYS A 397 -12.05 2.81 -1.83
CA LYS A 397 -12.86 4.04 -1.82
C LYS A 397 -12.35 5.04 -2.86
N ARG A 398 -11.03 5.13 -3.01
CA ARG A 398 -10.36 6.05 -3.94
C ARG A 398 -9.03 5.48 -4.41
N TYR A 399 -8.84 5.44 -5.73
CA TYR A 399 -7.58 5.06 -6.34
C TYR A 399 -6.69 6.30 -6.54
N PHE A 400 -5.45 6.20 -6.06
CA PHE A 400 -4.34 7.09 -6.40
C PHE A 400 -3.37 6.38 -7.35
N PHE A 401 -3.31 5.05 -7.30
CA PHE A 401 -2.49 4.19 -8.14
C PHE A 401 -3.20 2.85 -8.40
N ALA A 402 -3.26 2.39 -9.66
CA ALA A 402 -3.83 1.07 -9.96
C ALA A 402 -2.78 -0.03 -9.81
N MET A 403 -3.05 -1.01 -8.95
CA MET A 403 -2.07 -2.05 -8.60
C MET A 403 -1.98 -3.19 -9.61
N LYS A 404 -2.99 -3.39 -10.48
CA LYS A 404 -3.15 -4.56 -11.35
C LYS A 404 -1.84 -5.00 -12.03
N HIS A 405 -1.12 -4.10 -12.69
CA HIS A 405 0.11 -4.49 -13.40
C HIS A 405 1.31 -4.73 -12.48
N VAL A 406 1.34 -4.10 -11.30
CA VAL A 406 2.42 -4.24 -10.33
C VAL A 406 2.29 -5.54 -9.54
N ILE A 407 1.06 -5.97 -9.21
CA ILE A 407 0.81 -7.23 -8.50
C ILE A 407 0.88 -8.45 -9.42
N ASN A 408 0.65 -8.29 -10.72
CA ASN A 408 0.70 -9.38 -11.71
C ASN A 408 2.04 -9.42 -12.50
N GLY A 409 2.98 -8.53 -12.21
CA GLY A 409 4.27 -8.44 -12.90
C GLY A 409 5.35 -9.29 -12.23
N CYS A 410 6.21 -9.95 -13.03
CA CYS A 410 7.43 -10.59 -12.54
C CYS A 410 8.68 -9.79 -12.92
N GLY A 411 9.77 -10.09 -12.22
CA GLY A 411 11.11 -9.85 -12.73
C GLY A 411 11.47 -10.74 -13.92
N TYR A 412 12.73 -10.65 -14.34
CA TYR A 412 13.32 -11.60 -15.26
C TYR A 412 13.25 -13.02 -14.68
N SER A 413 12.84 -13.99 -15.49
CA SER A 413 12.83 -15.41 -15.11
C SER A 413 13.44 -16.23 -16.23
N ASP A 414 14.23 -17.25 -15.85
CA ASP A 414 14.82 -18.20 -16.80
C ASP A 414 13.81 -19.25 -17.29
N GLU A 415 12.64 -19.35 -16.65
CA GLU A 415 11.55 -20.25 -17.06
C GLU A 415 10.38 -19.50 -17.74
N PRO A 416 9.79 -20.04 -18.82
CA PRO A 416 8.70 -19.39 -19.56
C PRO A 416 7.32 -19.44 -18.86
N LYS A 417 7.25 -19.67 -17.55
CA LYS A 417 5.97 -19.64 -16.83
C LYS A 417 5.41 -18.21 -16.84
N LEU A 418 4.15 -18.06 -17.28
CA LEU A 418 3.45 -16.79 -17.24
C LEU A 418 3.19 -16.37 -15.79
N CYS A 419 3.58 -15.16 -15.42
CA CYS A 419 3.41 -14.59 -14.07
C CYS A 419 2.02 -14.75 -13.47
N ASN A 420 0.98 -14.59 -14.29
CA ASN A 420 -0.41 -14.71 -13.84
C ASN A 420 -0.75 -16.12 -13.32
N SER A 421 0.02 -17.14 -13.71
CA SER A 421 -0.18 -18.53 -13.25
C SER A 421 0.35 -18.78 -11.84
N LEU A 422 1.09 -17.82 -11.27
CA LEU A 422 1.66 -17.92 -9.93
C LEU A 422 0.70 -17.46 -8.82
N HIS A 423 -0.47 -16.90 -9.14
CA HIS A 423 -1.45 -16.50 -8.12
C HIS A 423 -2.24 -17.70 -7.55
N ILE A 424 -2.43 -17.73 -6.23
CA ILE A 424 -3.13 -18.81 -5.52
C ILE A 424 -4.65 -18.62 -5.64
N GLY A 425 -5.29 -19.37 -6.55
CA GLY A 425 -6.76 -19.55 -6.58
C GLY A 425 -7.34 -19.88 -7.97
N PRO A 426 -8.44 -20.65 -8.05
CA PRO A 426 -9.19 -20.79 -9.29
C PRO A 426 -9.99 -19.51 -9.54
N HIS A 427 -9.87 -18.97 -10.74
CA HIS A 427 -10.39 -17.67 -11.18
C HIS A 427 -9.51 -16.48 -10.76
N SER A 428 -9.01 -15.79 -11.78
CA SER A 428 -8.66 -14.37 -11.72
C SER A 428 -9.61 -13.67 -10.76
N VAL A 429 -9.10 -13.23 -9.61
CA VAL A 429 -9.86 -12.32 -8.75
C VAL A 429 -10.36 -11.23 -9.67
N ALA A 430 -11.68 -11.01 -9.68
CA ALA A 430 -12.27 -9.82 -10.24
C ALA A 430 -11.78 -8.64 -9.39
N ILE A 431 -10.51 -8.27 -9.57
CA ILE A 431 -9.99 -6.97 -9.18
C ILE A 431 -10.98 -6.02 -9.81
N THR A 432 -11.59 -5.17 -9.00
CA THR A 432 -12.44 -4.08 -9.44
C THR A 432 -11.60 -3.21 -10.38
N GLU A 433 -11.57 -3.58 -11.66
CA GLU A 433 -11.36 -2.63 -12.75
C GLU A 433 -12.32 -1.47 -12.47
N PRO A 434 -11.97 -0.22 -12.78
CA PRO A 434 -12.96 0.85 -12.77
C PRO A 434 -14.16 0.37 -13.60
N LYS A 435 -15.23 -0.03 -12.93
CA LYS A 435 -16.25 -0.90 -13.53
C LYS A 435 -17.11 -0.15 -14.54
N THR A 436 -16.99 1.17 -14.61
CA THR A 436 -17.78 2.05 -15.47
C THR A 436 -17.03 3.36 -15.77
N ALA A 437 -17.33 3.97 -16.93
CA ALA A 437 -16.94 5.35 -17.27
C ALA A 437 -17.43 6.38 -16.22
N GLU A 438 -18.50 6.05 -15.48
CA GLU A 438 -19.05 6.84 -14.36
C GLU A 438 -18.05 7.00 -13.21
N GLN A 439 -17.34 5.92 -12.86
CA GLN A 439 -16.34 5.92 -11.79
C GLN A 439 -15.08 6.70 -12.20
N PHE A 440 -14.72 6.66 -13.49
CA PHE A 440 -13.66 7.47 -14.10
C PHE A 440 -13.97 8.97 -14.09
N LEU A 441 -15.21 9.35 -14.40
CA LEU A 441 -15.65 10.75 -14.36
C LEU A 441 -15.72 11.30 -12.93
N ASP A 442 -16.09 10.46 -11.95
CA ASP A 442 -16.08 10.83 -10.54
C ASP A 442 -14.65 11.02 -10.00
N ASP A 443 -13.68 10.22 -10.43
CA ASP A 443 -12.26 10.42 -10.06
C ASP A 443 -11.67 11.70 -10.67
N LEU A 444 -12.05 12.06 -11.90
CA LEU A 444 -11.73 13.36 -12.50
C LEU A 444 -12.40 14.54 -11.77
N ALA A 445 -13.60 14.34 -11.23
CA ALA A 445 -14.36 15.35 -10.48
C ALA A 445 -13.78 15.66 -9.10
N THR A 446 -13.09 14.70 -8.48
CA THR A 446 -12.52 14.82 -7.12
C THR A 446 -11.14 15.47 -7.07
N LEU A 447 -10.69 16.09 -8.17
CA LEU A 447 -9.48 16.89 -8.28
C LEU A 447 -9.84 18.39 -8.33
N PRO A 448 -10.07 19.07 -7.19
CA PRO A 448 -10.71 20.38 -7.16
C PRO A 448 -9.79 21.54 -7.58
N GLN A 449 -8.51 21.27 -7.85
CA GLN A 449 -7.53 22.33 -8.09
C GLN A 449 -7.24 22.63 -9.56
N VAL A 450 -7.67 21.80 -10.53
CA VAL A 450 -7.18 21.96 -11.93
C VAL A 450 -8.22 21.66 -13.01
N ILE A 451 -9.48 21.38 -12.66
CA ILE A 451 -10.58 21.34 -13.63
C ILE A 451 -11.73 22.15 -13.03
N HIS A 452 -12.25 23.14 -13.77
CA HIS A 452 -13.43 23.90 -13.31
C HIS A 452 -14.55 22.91 -13.01
N PHE A 453 -15.01 22.89 -11.76
CA PHE A 453 -16.07 22.01 -11.24
C PHE A 453 -17.32 22.03 -12.13
N ASP A 454 -17.62 23.17 -12.74
CA ASP A 454 -18.73 23.35 -13.68
C ASP A 454 -18.62 22.50 -14.95
N ASN A 455 -17.40 22.24 -15.46
CA ASN A 455 -17.20 21.44 -16.68
C ASN A 455 -17.39 19.95 -16.42
N VAL A 456 -16.97 19.47 -15.24
CA VAL A 456 -17.16 18.07 -14.84
C VAL A 456 -18.61 17.82 -14.44
N MET A 457 -19.24 18.75 -13.73
CA MET A 457 -20.67 18.69 -13.43
C MET A 457 -21.52 18.80 -14.69
N THR A 458 -21.11 19.56 -15.69
CA THR A 458 -21.79 19.61 -17.00
C THR A 458 -21.70 18.27 -17.73
N ALA A 459 -20.53 17.62 -17.74
CA ALA A 459 -20.38 16.26 -18.29
C ALA A 459 -21.24 15.24 -17.52
N LYS A 460 -21.31 15.35 -16.19
CA LYS A 460 -22.12 14.50 -15.31
C LYS A 460 -23.64 14.70 -15.50
N TYR A 461 -24.11 15.94 -15.61
CA TYR A 461 -25.52 16.26 -15.87
C TYR A 461 -25.95 15.86 -17.28
N LEU A 462 -25.08 16.02 -18.27
CA LEU A 462 -25.35 15.59 -19.65
C LEU A 462 -25.38 14.06 -19.76
N TYR A 463 -24.53 13.34 -19.01
CA TYR A 463 -24.59 11.87 -18.94
C TYR A 463 -25.85 11.37 -18.21
N ALA A 464 -26.20 11.97 -17.05
CA ALA A 464 -27.36 11.58 -16.26
C ALA A 464 -28.71 11.86 -16.95
N GLY A 465 -28.81 12.90 -17.77
CA GLY A 465 -30.01 13.21 -18.57
C GLY A 465 -30.33 12.20 -19.68
N PHE A 466 -29.36 11.40 -20.11
CA PHE A 466 -29.51 10.43 -21.21
C PHE A 466 -30.00 9.04 -20.75
N LYS A 467 -29.84 8.68 -19.47
CA LYS A 467 -30.26 7.37 -18.92
C LYS A 467 -31.79 7.20 -18.77
N GLY A 468 -32.58 8.20 -19.19
CA GLY A 468 -34.03 8.27 -19.00
C GLY A 468 -34.92 7.83 -20.18
N GLY A 469 -34.40 7.18 -21.23
CA GLY A 469 -35.22 6.64 -22.34
C GLY A 469 -34.45 5.79 -23.35
N ILE A 470 -35.09 4.82 -24.01
CA ILE A 470 -34.51 3.78 -24.90
C ILE A 470 -35.25 3.79 -26.26
N PRO A 471 -34.69 3.43 -27.46
CA PRO A 471 -33.28 3.19 -27.94
C PRO A 471 -32.93 3.93 -29.29
N THR A 472 -31.72 3.99 -29.91
CA THR A 472 -30.71 2.95 -30.24
C THR A 472 -29.23 3.38 -30.52
N THR A 473 -28.73 4.61 -30.38
CA THR A 473 -27.26 4.91 -30.61
C THR A 473 -26.67 6.02 -29.72
N GLY A 474 -26.75 5.87 -28.39
CA GLY A 474 -26.48 6.94 -27.42
C GLY A 474 -25.01 7.27 -27.08
N GLU A 475 -24.06 6.35 -27.24
CA GLU A 475 -22.67 6.55 -26.77
C GLU A 475 -21.87 7.57 -27.60
N GLU A 476 -22.07 7.61 -28.92
CA GLU A 476 -21.40 8.57 -29.81
C GLU A 476 -21.74 10.02 -29.44
N MET A 477 -22.94 10.31 -28.91
CA MET A 477 -23.33 11.66 -28.50
C MET A 477 -22.76 12.07 -27.14
N GLY A 478 -22.74 11.18 -26.13
CA GLY A 478 -22.15 11.47 -24.82
C GLY A 478 -20.64 11.74 -24.91
N ILE A 479 -19.94 10.94 -25.71
CA ILE A 479 -18.51 11.12 -26.00
C ILE A 479 -18.28 12.38 -26.82
N THR A 480 -19.07 12.65 -27.86
CA THR A 480 -18.95 13.90 -28.65
C THR A 480 -19.12 15.15 -27.77
N VAL A 481 -20.01 15.09 -26.79
CA VAL A 481 -20.25 16.20 -25.84
C VAL A 481 -19.09 16.34 -24.85
N ALA A 482 -18.56 15.25 -24.31
CA ALA A 482 -17.37 15.27 -23.46
C ALA A 482 -16.13 15.76 -24.22
N LEU A 483 -15.89 15.24 -25.43
CA LEU A 483 -14.82 15.68 -26.33
C LEU A 483 -14.97 17.17 -26.67
N LYS A 484 -16.19 17.69 -26.89
CA LYS A 484 -16.45 19.13 -27.06
C LYS A 484 -16.15 19.95 -25.81
N ALA A 485 -16.44 19.43 -24.62
CA ALA A 485 -16.12 20.10 -23.35
C ALA A 485 -14.61 20.14 -23.10
N PHE A 486 -13.91 19.04 -23.36
CA PHE A 486 -12.45 18.94 -23.24
C PHE A 486 -11.70 19.64 -24.35
N TYR A 487 -12.36 19.89 -25.48
CA TYR A 487 -11.76 20.56 -26.62
C TYR A 487 -11.10 21.85 -26.15
N ASN A 488 -11.78 22.75 -25.45
CA ASN A 488 -11.22 24.05 -25.06
C ASN A 488 -10.42 24.05 -23.75
N THR A 489 -10.10 22.87 -23.21
CA THR A 489 -9.37 22.72 -21.95
C THR A 489 -7.87 22.68 -22.20
N GLU A 490 -7.12 23.58 -21.55
CA GLU A 490 -5.67 23.44 -21.46
C GLU A 490 -5.34 22.30 -20.49
N PHE A 491 -4.56 21.33 -20.95
CA PHE A 491 -4.07 20.24 -20.11
C PHE A 491 -2.67 20.52 -19.57
N THR A 492 -2.48 20.24 -18.28
CA THR A 492 -1.14 20.20 -17.69
C THR A 492 -0.32 19.04 -18.27
N THR A 493 0.99 19.07 -18.08
CA THR A 493 1.88 17.99 -18.54
C THR A 493 1.50 16.66 -17.90
N GLU A 494 1.16 16.69 -16.61
CA GLU A 494 0.72 15.52 -15.86
C GLU A 494 -0.62 14.96 -16.38
N GLN A 495 -1.59 15.84 -16.65
CA GLN A 495 -2.88 15.43 -17.22
C GLN A 495 -2.72 14.80 -18.61
N TYR A 496 -1.88 15.40 -19.46
CA TYR A 496 -1.54 14.84 -20.77
C TYR A 496 -0.93 13.44 -20.64
N HIS A 497 0.06 13.25 -19.77
CA HIS A 497 0.66 11.93 -19.57
C HIS A 497 -0.35 10.90 -19.05
N LYS A 498 -1.25 11.27 -18.13
CA LYS A 498 -2.31 10.37 -17.66
C LYS A 498 -3.24 9.94 -18.79
N ILE A 499 -3.67 10.86 -19.66
CA ILE A 499 -4.52 10.55 -20.83
C ILE A 499 -3.76 9.67 -21.84
N ARG A 500 -2.47 9.95 -22.09
CA ARG A 500 -1.61 9.14 -22.97
C ARG A 500 -1.48 7.70 -22.49
N GLU A 501 -1.21 7.52 -21.21
CA GLU A 501 -1.06 6.20 -20.61
C GLU A 501 -2.39 5.42 -20.67
N LEU A 502 -3.53 6.08 -20.46
CA LEU A 502 -4.85 5.46 -20.66
C LEU A 502 -5.11 5.03 -22.10
N TYR A 503 -4.71 5.84 -23.09
CA TYR A 503 -4.82 5.46 -24.49
C TYR A 503 -3.97 4.24 -24.82
N LYS A 504 -2.71 4.21 -24.39
CA LYS A 504 -1.84 3.03 -24.57
C LYS A 504 -2.41 1.78 -23.90
N TYR A 505 -3.01 1.93 -22.72
CA TYR A 505 -3.71 0.83 -22.05
C TYR A 505 -4.85 0.30 -22.93
N ALA A 506 -5.73 1.18 -23.42
CA ALA A 506 -6.85 0.77 -24.25
C ALA A 506 -6.39 0.13 -25.59
N GLU A 507 -5.33 0.67 -26.20
CA GLU A 507 -4.71 0.14 -27.41
C GLU A 507 -4.15 -1.27 -27.19
N TYR A 508 -3.35 -1.48 -26.13
CA TYR A 508 -2.79 -2.77 -25.75
C TYR A 508 -3.87 -3.87 -25.60
N TYR A 509 -4.98 -3.55 -24.93
CA TYR A 509 -6.09 -4.51 -24.76
C TYR A 509 -6.89 -4.74 -26.06
N SER A 510 -6.94 -3.78 -26.96
CA SER A 510 -7.64 -3.94 -28.25
C SER A 510 -6.90 -4.87 -29.22
N GLU A 511 -5.57 -4.88 -29.15
CA GLU A 511 -4.69 -5.64 -30.04
C GLU A 511 -4.46 -7.09 -29.57
N ASP A 512 -4.43 -7.36 -28.25
CA ASP A 512 -4.21 -8.71 -27.74
C ASP A 512 -5.52 -9.55 -27.72
N ARG A 513 -5.76 -10.27 -28.81
CA ARG A 513 -6.92 -11.18 -28.96
C ARG A 513 -7.00 -12.29 -27.90
N LYS A 514 -5.92 -12.63 -27.19
CA LYS A 514 -5.94 -13.70 -26.18
C LYS A 514 -6.54 -13.28 -24.84
N LEU A 515 -6.57 -11.96 -24.55
CA LEU A 515 -7.22 -11.40 -23.35
C LEU A 515 -8.74 -11.25 -23.48
N ARG A 516 -9.30 -11.33 -24.71
CA ARG A 516 -10.76 -11.24 -24.96
C ARG A 516 -11.58 -12.35 -24.31
N ASN A 517 -10.96 -13.48 -23.97
CA ASN A 517 -11.66 -14.62 -23.35
C ASN A 517 -11.83 -14.51 -21.83
N TYR A 518 -11.28 -13.47 -21.19
CA TYR A 518 -11.30 -13.32 -19.73
C TYR A 518 -12.22 -12.19 -19.22
N VAL A 519 -12.82 -11.39 -20.11
CA VAL A 519 -13.83 -10.40 -19.74
C VAL A 519 -15.20 -11.07 -19.86
N ALA A 520 -16.00 -11.03 -18.80
CA ALA A 520 -17.30 -11.69 -18.74
C ALA A 520 -18.17 -11.31 -19.96
N SER A 521 -18.64 -12.33 -20.69
CA SER A 521 -19.29 -12.18 -22.00
C SER A 521 -20.64 -11.45 -22.00
N HIS A 522 -21.10 -10.95 -20.86
CA HIS A 522 -22.40 -10.31 -20.73
C HIS A 522 -22.30 -9.16 -19.71
N ASN A 523 -22.24 -7.91 -20.21
CA ASN A 523 -22.41 -6.62 -19.50
C ASN A 523 -21.18 -5.72 -19.26
N THR A 524 -20.04 -5.93 -19.93
CA THR A 524 -19.03 -4.85 -20.05
C THR A 524 -19.19 -4.20 -21.42
N GLU A 525 -19.88 -3.06 -21.48
CA GLU A 525 -19.80 -2.13 -22.61
C GLU A 525 -18.31 -1.85 -22.86
N GLU A 526 -17.78 -2.33 -24.00
CA GLU A 526 -16.39 -2.13 -24.39
C GLU A 526 -16.12 -0.64 -24.53
N LEU A 527 -15.46 -0.04 -23.54
CA LEU A 527 -14.80 1.26 -23.68
C LEU A 527 -13.72 1.10 -24.77
N SER A 528 -14.12 1.38 -26.00
CA SER A 528 -13.30 1.11 -27.18
C SER A 528 -12.00 1.91 -27.16
N ALA A 529 -10.91 1.32 -27.65
CA ALA A 529 -9.66 2.03 -27.89
C ALA A 529 -9.87 3.30 -28.74
N SER A 530 -10.89 3.32 -29.62
CA SER A 530 -11.28 4.51 -30.38
C SER A 530 -11.76 5.68 -29.51
N THR A 531 -12.42 5.41 -28.38
CA THR A 531 -12.88 6.44 -27.44
C THR A 531 -11.69 7.12 -26.75
N PHE A 532 -10.74 6.33 -26.25
CA PHE A 532 -9.54 6.86 -25.62
C PHE A 532 -8.60 7.52 -26.64
N LYS A 533 -8.59 7.04 -27.88
CA LYS A 533 -7.88 7.69 -28.98
C LYS A 533 -8.40 9.11 -29.20
N GLY A 534 -9.71 9.32 -29.23
CA GLY A 534 -10.30 10.64 -29.39
C GLY A 534 -9.92 11.61 -28.27
N LEU A 535 -9.93 11.15 -27.01
CA LEU A 535 -9.50 11.97 -25.87
C LEU A 535 -7.99 12.25 -25.90
N TYR A 536 -7.18 11.26 -26.28
CA TYR A 536 -5.75 11.41 -26.45
C TYR A 536 -5.42 12.41 -27.57
N ASP A 537 -6.03 12.28 -28.74
CA ASP A 537 -5.84 13.20 -29.87
C ASP A 537 -6.15 14.66 -29.44
N ILE A 538 -7.24 14.88 -28.67
CA ILE A 538 -7.58 16.21 -28.13
C ILE A 538 -6.56 16.69 -27.09
N ALA A 539 -6.11 15.80 -26.19
CA ALA A 539 -5.12 16.14 -25.18
C ALA A 539 -3.77 16.50 -25.79
N THR A 540 -3.30 15.72 -26.76
CA THR A 540 -2.09 15.97 -27.55
C THR A 540 -2.18 17.29 -28.28
N TYR A 541 -3.30 17.54 -28.96
CA TYR A 541 -3.54 18.79 -29.67
C TYR A 541 -3.48 20.00 -28.72
N ASN A 542 -4.25 19.98 -27.63
CA ASN A 542 -4.30 21.09 -26.67
C ASN A 542 -2.96 21.29 -25.96
N ARG A 543 -2.23 20.20 -25.68
CA ARG A 543 -0.89 20.29 -25.08
C ARG A 543 0.09 20.97 -26.01
N ALA A 544 0.09 20.61 -27.30
CA ALA A 544 0.93 21.27 -28.30
C ALA A 544 0.60 22.77 -28.42
N VAL A 545 -0.68 23.16 -28.39
CA VAL A 545 -1.10 24.57 -28.37
C VAL A 545 -0.54 25.29 -27.13
N SER A 546 -0.66 24.69 -25.95
CA SER A 546 -0.14 25.25 -24.69
C SER A 546 1.37 25.47 -24.72
N ASP A 547 2.13 24.48 -25.22
CA ASP A 547 3.59 24.58 -25.32
C ASP A 547 4.02 25.71 -26.27
N VAL A 548 3.31 25.89 -27.40
CA VAL A 548 3.59 26.99 -28.34
C VAL A 548 3.29 28.36 -27.73
N VAL A 549 2.21 28.49 -26.96
CA VAL A 549 1.87 29.75 -26.26
C VAL A 549 2.97 30.09 -25.25
N LYS A 550 3.38 29.13 -24.43
CA LYS A 550 4.45 29.29 -23.43
C LYS A 550 5.79 29.65 -24.05
N GLU A 551 6.11 29.12 -25.23
CA GLU A 551 7.33 29.47 -25.96
C GLU A 551 7.27 30.82 -26.70
N SER A 552 6.06 31.33 -26.97
CA SER A 552 5.85 32.56 -27.73
C SER A 552 5.79 33.79 -26.82
N ASP A 553 5.39 33.61 -25.56
CA ASP A 553 5.51 34.61 -24.52
C ASP A 553 6.98 34.77 -24.09
N LYS A 554 7.67 35.77 -24.67
CA LYS A 554 8.95 36.23 -24.14
C LYS A 554 8.75 36.73 -22.70
N PRO A 555 9.72 36.53 -21.79
CA PRO A 555 9.59 36.88 -20.38
C PRO A 555 9.70 38.39 -20.16
N SER A 556 8.70 39.18 -20.56
CA SER A 556 8.51 40.53 -20.03
C SER A 556 7.71 40.41 -18.73
N LYS A 557 8.40 40.47 -17.58
CA LYS A 557 7.86 40.36 -16.20
C LYS A 557 6.43 40.90 -16.07
N PRO A 558 5.38 40.06 -16.14
CA PRO A 558 4.03 40.48 -15.79
C PRO A 558 3.87 40.34 -14.27
N SER A 559 3.16 41.28 -13.65
CA SER A 559 2.71 41.13 -12.25
C SER A 559 1.92 39.81 -12.11
N LYS A 560 2.23 38.99 -11.09
CA LYS A 560 1.77 37.60 -10.90
C LYS A 560 0.25 37.35 -11.05
N GLY A 561 -0.61 38.37 -10.99
CA GLY A 561 -2.06 38.26 -11.21
C GLY A 561 -2.57 38.39 -12.66
N LYS A 562 -1.78 38.91 -13.61
CA LYS A 562 -2.21 39.13 -15.02
C LYS A 562 -1.73 38.08 -16.02
N LYS A 563 -0.84 37.18 -15.59
CA LYS A 563 -0.18 36.20 -16.46
C LYS A 563 -1.15 35.11 -16.95
N ASN A 564 -1.94 34.54 -16.04
CA ASN A 564 -2.88 33.45 -16.38
C ASN A 564 -4.01 33.89 -17.32
N THR A 565 -4.46 35.15 -17.25
CA THR A 565 -5.49 35.68 -18.15
C THR A 565 -4.95 35.88 -19.56
N LEU A 566 -3.68 36.29 -19.68
CA LEU A 566 -3.02 36.49 -20.97
C LEU A 566 -2.73 35.16 -21.66
N GLU A 567 -2.16 34.19 -20.95
CA GLU A 567 -1.88 32.85 -21.48
C GLU A 567 -3.17 32.16 -21.97
N ASN A 568 -4.25 32.22 -21.19
CA ASN A 568 -5.55 31.71 -21.60
C ASN A 568 -6.12 32.40 -22.85
N SER A 569 -5.88 33.70 -23.01
CA SER A 569 -6.33 34.45 -24.19
C SER A 569 -5.54 34.07 -25.44
N GLN A 570 -4.23 33.83 -25.31
CA GLN A 570 -3.36 33.40 -26.41
C GLN A 570 -3.62 31.95 -26.80
N PHE A 571 -3.88 31.08 -25.83
CA PHE A 571 -4.31 29.71 -26.06
C PHE A 571 -5.57 29.67 -26.92
N ARG A 572 -6.61 30.42 -26.55
CA ARG A 572 -7.85 30.52 -27.33
C ARG A 572 -7.59 31.11 -28.72
N LEU A 573 -6.78 32.15 -28.84
CA LEU A 573 -6.48 32.79 -30.13
C LEU A 573 -5.74 31.84 -31.09
N LEU A 574 -4.69 31.16 -30.60
CA LEU A 574 -3.91 30.21 -31.38
C LEU A 574 -4.81 29.06 -31.85
N LYS A 575 -5.67 28.58 -30.96
CA LYS A 575 -6.62 27.54 -31.25
C LYS A 575 -7.69 27.94 -32.26
N THR A 576 -8.21 29.17 -32.21
CA THR A 576 -9.13 29.69 -33.23
C THR A 576 -8.48 29.69 -34.63
N LYS A 577 -7.19 30.02 -34.73
CA LYS A 577 -6.46 30.00 -36.00
C LYS A 577 -6.24 28.58 -36.53
N LEU A 578 -5.89 27.64 -35.66
CA LEU A 578 -5.71 26.23 -36.03
C LEU A 578 -7.03 25.57 -36.44
N ASN A 579 -8.15 26.00 -35.87
CA ASN A 579 -9.49 25.46 -36.16
C ASN A 579 -10.29 26.35 -37.10
N ASN A 580 -9.61 27.16 -37.91
CA ASN A 580 -10.29 27.97 -38.90
C ASN A 580 -11.02 27.02 -39.89
N PRO A 581 -12.36 27.19 -40.08
CA PRO A 581 -13.11 26.35 -41.01
C PRO A 581 -12.67 26.56 -42.47
N ASP A 582 -12.09 27.72 -42.80
CA ASP A 582 -11.47 27.97 -44.09
C ASP A 582 -10.09 27.28 -44.15
N ASP A 583 -9.97 26.25 -45.00
CA ASP A 583 -8.73 25.50 -45.17
C ASP A 583 -7.59 26.38 -45.69
N ALA A 584 -7.85 27.37 -46.55
CA ALA A 584 -6.80 28.25 -47.07
C ALA A 584 -6.18 29.09 -45.95
N GLU A 585 -7.01 29.65 -45.06
CA GLU A 585 -6.53 30.41 -43.90
C GLU A 585 -5.88 29.51 -42.85
N ARG A 586 -6.37 28.28 -42.65
CA ARG A 586 -5.72 27.30 -41.77
C ARG A 586 -4.34 26.89 -42.30
N GLN A 587 -4.22 26.57 -43.59
CA GLN A 587 -2.93 26.22 -44.23
C GLN A 587 -1.95 27.39 -44.21
N LYS A 588 -2.44 28.61 -44.42
CA LYS A 588 -1.65 29.84 -44.28
C LYS A 588 -1.13 30.01 -42.85
N PHE A 589 -1.94 29.72 -41.84
CA PHE A 589 -1.50 29.71 -40.45
C PHE A 589 -0.46 28.60 -40.17
N LEU A 590 -0.67 27.37 -40.64
CA LEU A 590 0.29 26.26 -40.47
C LEU A 590 1.67 26.57 -41.09
N LYS A 591 1.71 27.41 -42.12
CA LYS A 591 2.96 27.92 -42.73
C LYS A 591 3.63 29.04 -41.92
N SER A 592 2.95 29.64 -40.94
CA SER A 592 3.51 30.67 -40.06
C SER A 592 4.55 30.08 -39.11
N LYS A 593 5.28 30.95 -38.39
CA LYS A 593 6.26 30.53 -37.39
C LYS A 593 5.61 29.75 -36.25
N GLU A 594 4.46 30.23 -35.76
CA GLU A 594 3.68 29.61 -34.69
C GLU A 594 3.04 28.31 -35.17
N GLY A 595 2.53 28.26 -36.41
CA GLY A 595 1.99 27.04 -37.01
C GLY A 595 3.03 25.93 -37.15
N LYS A 596 4.26 26.26 -37.60
CA LYS A 596 5.36 25.30 -37.68
C LYS A 596 5.80 24.79 -36.30
N LYS A 597 5.84 25.66 -35.29
CA LYS A 597 6.12 25.26 -33.91
C LYS A 597 5.05 24.30 -33.37
N PHE A 598 3.78 24.59 -33.64
CA PHE A 598 2.67 23.71 -33.28
C PHE A 598 2.83 22.33 -33.92
N GLN A 599 3.06 22.28 -35.23
CA GLN A 599 3.23 21.00 -35.94
C GLN A 599 4.38 20.19 -35.33
N LYS A 600 5.54 20.83 -35.08
CA LYS A 600 6.69 20.18 -34.44
C LYS A 600 6.34 19.61 -33.07
N ARG A 601 5.67 20.38 -32.20
CA ARG A 601 5.29 19.92 -30.85
C ARG A 601 4.24 18.82 -30.89
N PHE A 602 3.28 18.92 -31.80
CA PHE A 602 2.26 17.91 -32.02
C PHE A 602 2.88 16.59 -32.48
N ASP A 603 3.84 16.64 -33.41
CA ASP A 603 4.57 15.47 -33.88
C ASP A 603 5.47 14.89 -32.77
N GLU A 604 6.16 15.73 -31.98
CA GLU A 604 6.97 15.30 -30.82
C GLU A 604 6.15 14.60 -29.73
N LEU A 605 4.88 14.96 -29.56
CA LEU A 605 4.01 14.35 -28.54
C LEU A 605 3.37 13.04 -29.02
N ASN A 606 3.13 12.91 -30.33
CA ASN A 606 2.56 11.70 -30.95
C ASN A 606 3.57 10.57 -31.12
N ASN A 607 4.85 10.89 -31.31
CA ASN A 607 5.95 9.93 -31.31
C ASN A 607 6.38 9.59 -29.87
#